data_AF-A0A7H0FUM5-F1
#
_entry.id   AF-A0A7H0FUM5-F1
#
_cell.length_a   1.000
_cell.length_b   1.000
_cell.length_c   1.000
_cell.angle_alpha   90.00
_cell.angle_beta   90.00
_cell.angle_gamma   90.00
#
_symmetry.space_group_name_H-M   'P 1'
#
loop_
_entity.id
_entity.type
_entity.pdbx_description
1 polymer ?
#
loop_
_entity_poly.entity_id
_entity_poly.type
_entity_poly.pdbx_seq_one_letter_code
_entity_poly.pdbx_strand_id
1 'polypeptide(L)'
;MPSSHVTDDDAASAMEARLAELEAEMPNLYLRHTSVFALASAWAERHDAILALAPADMRAEVETRLARIGIRWGVMPGSRVTVEFRVSDVEELARARRLRRP
;
A
#
# COMPACT_ATOMS: atom_id res chain seq x y z
N MET A 1 40.04 13.54 4.21
CA MET A 1 39.02 12.97 3.30
C MET A 1 37.70 12.88 4.06
N PRO A 2 36.79 13.86 3.95
CA PRO A 2 35.44 13.73 4.48
C PRO A 2 34.40 14.08 3.39
N SER A 3 33.85 13.12 2.65
CA SER A 3 32.82 13.47 1.64
C SER A 3 31.77 12.41 1.31
N SER A 4 31.68 11.27 1.99
CA SER A 4 30.68 10.25 1.64
C SER A 4 29.33 10.43 2.37
N HIS A 5 29.28 11.12 3.51
CA HIS A 5 28.06 11.22 4.32
C HIS A 5 27.03 12.25 3.83
N VAL A 6 27.46 13.28 3.09
CA VAL A 6 26.57 14.37 2.65
C VAL A 6 25.58 13.89 1.58
N THR A 7 25.99 12.95 0.72
CA THR A 7 25.12 12.41 -0.33
C THR A 7 24.09 11.42 0.19
N ASP A 8 24.44 10.65 1.22
CA ASP A 8 23.56 9.63 1.79
C ASP A 8 22.44 10.29 2.63
N ASP A 9 22.75 11.38 3.34
CA ASP A 9 21.79 12.16 4.12
C ASP A 9 20.82 12.95 3.21
N ASP A 10 21.32 13.49 2.10
CA ASP A 10 20.49 14.13 1.07
C ASP A 10 19.55 13.13 0.38
N ALA A 11 20.03 11.92 0.09
CA ALA A 11 19.21 10.85 -0.49
C ALA A 11 18.14 10.34 0.48
N ALA A 12 18.47 10.18 1.76
CA ALA A 12 17.53 9.83 2.81
C ALA A 12 16.46 10.92 3.00
N SER A 13 16.86 12.20 2.96
CA SER A 13 15.93 13.33 3.05
C SER A 13 14.99 13.42 1.84
N ALA A 14 15.52 13.21 0.63
CA ALA A 14 14.72 13.17 -0.60
C ALA A 14 13.73 11.99 -0.61
N MET A 15 14.16 10.83 -0.10
CA MET A 15 13.31 9.64 0.08
C MET A 15 12.14 9.91 1.04
N GLU A 16 12.43 10.46 2.22
CA GLU A 16 11.41 10.77 3.22
C GLU A 16 10.40 11.80 2.69
N ALA A 17 10.87 12.81 1.94
CA ALA A 17 10.00 13.76 1.27
C ALA A 17 9.05 13.06 0.27
N ARG A 18 9.56 12.11 -0.53
CA ARG A 18 8.74 11.34 -1.48
C ARG A 18 7.74 10.42 -0.80
N LEU A 19 8.10 9.81 0.33
CA LEU A 19 7.17 9.00 1.13
C LEU A 19 6.04 9.87 1.72
N ALA A 20 6.37 11.06 2.23
CA ALA A 20 5.37 11.99 2.76
C ALA A 20 4.46 12.54 1.65
N GLU A 21 5.02 12.89 0.49
CA GLU A 21 4.24 13.29 -0.69
C GLU A 21 3.29 12.19 -1.13
N LEU A 22 3.76 10.93 -1.19
CA LEU A 22 2.92 9.78 -1.53
C LEU A 22 1.75 9.67 -0.55
N GLU A 23 2.00 9.67 0.76
CA GLU A 23 0.94 9.57 1.77
C GLU A 23 -0.10 10.70 1.65
N ALA A 24 0.35 11.93 1.33
CA ALA A 24 -0.54 13.08 1.11
C ALA A 24 -1.30 13.00 -0.23
N GLU A 25 -0.73 12.36 -1.26
CA GLU A 25 -1.36 12.17 -2.57
C GLU A 25 -2.38 11.03 -2.57
N MET A 26 -2.22 10.02 -1.71
CA MET A 26 -3.08 8.82 -1.69
C MET A 26 -4.59 9.09 -1.66
N PRO A 27 -5.14 10.04 -0.87
CA PRO A 27 -6.56 10.36 -0.92
C PRO A 27 -7.01 10.84 -2.30
N ASN A 28 -6.20 11.65 -2.97
CA ASN A 28 -6.49 12.17 -4.30
C ASN A 28 -6.38 11.07 -5.36
N LEU A 29 -5.37 10.20 -5.27
CA LEU A 29 -5.23 9.01 -6.11
C LEU A 29 -6.46 8.11 -5.99
N TYR A 30 -6.90 7.82 -4.76
CA TYR A 30 -8.06 6.98 -4.50
C TYR A 30 -9.35 7.54 -5.10
N LEU A 31 -9.56 8.85 -5.01
CA LEU A 31 -10.75 9.52 -5.56
C LEU A 31 -10.73 9.64 -7.10
N ARG A 32 -9.54 9.78 -7.71
CA ARG A 32 -9.40 9.97 -9.16
C ARG A 32 -9.45 8.67 -9.95
N HIS A 33 -8.98 7.56 -9.38
CA HIS A 33 -8.95 6.28 -10.05
C HIS A 33 -10.22 5.47 -9.78
N THR A 34 -11.13 5.45 -10.76
CA THR A 34 -12.43 4.78 -10.66
C THR A 34 -12.37 3.25 -10.72
N SER A 35 -11.19 2.69 -11.00
CA SER A 35 -10.97 1.24 -11.00
C SER A 35 -9.82 0.85 -10.09
N VAL A 36 -9.98 -0.28 -9.41
CA VAL A 36 -8.96 -0.89 -8.55
C VAL A 36 -7.66 -1.14 -9.33
N PHE A 37 -7.77 -1.53 -10.61
CA PHE A 37 -6.61 -1.75 -11.46
C PHE A 37 -5.84 -0.45 -11.72
N ALA A 38 -6.52 0.64 -12.10
CA ALA A 38 -5.86 1.92 -12.34
C ALA A 38 -5.18 2.47 -11.07
N LEU A 39 -5.83 2.29 -9.91
CA LEU A 39 -5.25 2.64 -8.62
C LEU A 39 -4.02 1.79 -8.29
N ALA A 40 -4.08 0.47 -8.51
CA ALA A 40 -2.97 -0.44 -8.27
C ALA A 40 -1.78 -0.18 -9.20
N SER A 41 -2.02 0.14 -10.47
CA SER A 41 -0.96 0.54 -11.41
C SER A 41 -0.30 1.85 -10.99
N ALA A 42 -1.09 2.88 -10.67
CA ALA A 42 -0.56 4.16 -10.22
C ALA A 42 0.23 4.06 -8.90
N TRP A 43 -0.18 3.13 -8.03
CA TRP A 43 0.56 2.76 -6.82
C TRP A 43 1.88 2.07 -7.15
N ALA A 44 1.86 1.05 -8.02
CA ALA A 44 3.06 0.28 -8.39
C ALA A 44 4.15 1.16 -9.01
N GLU A 45 3.78 2.08 -9.91
CA GLU A 45 4.72 3.02 -10.52
C GLU A 45 5.42 3.91 -9.48
N ARG A 46 4.68 4.40 -8.48
CA ARG A 46 5.23 5.24 -7.39
C ARG A 46 6.07 4.43 -6.42
N HIS A 47 5.62 3.21 -6.10
CA HIS A 47 6.38 2.25 -5.31
C HIS A 47 7.76 2.01 -5.91
N ASP A 48 7.83 1.71 -7.21
CA ASP A 48 9.08 1.42 -7.89
C ASP A 48 9.97 2.65 -8.02
N ALA A 49 9.39 3.84 -8.26
CA ALA A 49 10.12 5.10 -8.28
C ALA A 49 10.77 5.41 -6.92
N ILE A 50 10.07 5.15 -5.82
CA ILE A 50 10.59 5.34 -4.46
C ILE A 50 11.68 4.30 -4.18
N LEU A 51 11.49 3.02 -4.51
CA LEU A 51 12.53 2.01 -4.32
C LEU A 51 13.79 2.26 -5.15
N ALA A 52 13.67 2.87 -6.34
CA ALA A 52 14.82 3.24 -7.16
C ALA A 52 15.68 4.34 -6.51
N LEU A 53 15.10 5.16 -5.64
CA LEU A 53 15.80 6.20 -4.87
C LEU A 53 16.39 5.68 -3.56
N ALA A 54 16.06 4.45 -3.14
CA ALA A 54 16.44 3.93 -1.83
C ALA A 54 17.91 3.49 -1.78
N PRO A 55 18.72 4.04 -0.85
CA PRO A 55 20.01 3.48 -0.52
C PRO A 55 19.89 2.00 -0.13
N ALA A 56 20.88 1.19 -0.49
CA ALA A 56 20.81 -0.27 -0.33
C ALA A 56 20.65 -0.73 1.13
N ASP A 57 21.22 0.01 2.06
CA ASP A 57 21.14 -0.19 3.51
C ASP A 57 19.77 0.19 4.10
N MET A 58 19.03 1.11 3.47
CA MET A 58 17.70 1.55 3.91
C MET A 58 16.54 0.84 3.19
N ARG A 59 16.84 0.11 2.12
CA ARG A 59 15.83 -0.48 1.23
C ARG A 59 14.78 -1.31 1.95
N ALA A 60 15.19 -2.15 2.91
CA ALA A 60 14.28 -3.00 3.68
C ALA A 60 13.29 -2.18 4.55
N GLU A 61 13.74 -1.05 5.09
CA GLU A 61 12.89 -0.15 5.87
C GLU A 61 11.89 0.57 4.97
N VAL A 62 12.35 1.06 3.81
CA VAL A 62 11.51 1.73 2.81
C VAL A 62 10.43 0.77 2.28
N GLU A 63 10.80 -0.47 1.92
CA GLU A 63 9.86 -1.52 1.51
C GLU A 63 8.80 -1.79 2.59
N THR A 64 9.20 -1.84 3.87
CA THR A 64 8.27 -2.02 4.99
C THR A 64 7.29 -0.86 5.15
N ARG A 65 7.74 0.38 4.95
CA ARG A 65 6.88 1.58 4.99
C ARG A 65 5.90 1.58 3.82
N LEU A 66 6.40 1.35 2.60
CA LEU A 66 5.56 1.24 1.40
C LEU A 66 4.52 0.13 1.55
N ALA A 67 4.89 -1.04 2.06
CA ALA A 67 3.95 -2.12 2.33
C ALA A 67 2.82 -1.67 3.27
N ARG A 68 3.13 -0.98 4.38
CA ARG A 68 2.11 -0.47 5.31
C ARG A 68 1.16 0.52 4.65
N ILE A 69 1.67 1.41 3.81
CA ILE A 69 0.84 2.36 3.04
C ILE A 69 -0.04 1.59 2.05
N GLY A 70 0.54 0.68 1.27
CA GLY A 70 -0.19 -0.11 0.28
C GLY A 70 -1.31 -0.96 0.90
N ILE A 71 -1.08 -1.52 2.09
CA ILE A 71 -2.08 -2.26 2.86
C ILE A 71 -3.21 -1.33 3.32
N ARG A 72 -2.87 -0.16 3.88
CA ARG A 72 -3.85 0.84 4.36
C ARG A 72 -4.83 1.27 3.28
N TRP A 73 -4.35 1.35 2.04
CA TRP A 73 -5.13 1.80 0.89
C TRP A 73 -5.67 0.64 0.02
N GLY A 74 -5.48 -0.62 0.42
CA GLY A 74 -6.01 -1.79 -0.28
C GLY A 74 -5.37 -2.11 -1.63
N VAL A 75 -4.18 -1.57 -1.91
CA VAL A 75 -3.42 -1.75 -3.17
C VAL A 75 -2.29 -2.79 -3.06
N MET A 76 -1.97 -3.23 -1.84
CA MET A 76 -1.17 -4.43 -1.59
C MET A 76 -1.98 -5.44 -0.77
N PRO A 77 -1.72 -6.75 -0.95
CA PRO A 77 -2.28 -7.76 -0.09
C PRO A 77 -1.72 -7.58 1.33
N GLY A 78 -2.55 -7.05 2.22
CA GLY A 78 -2.28 -6.97 3.65
C GLY A 78 -2.83 -8.16 4.39
N SER A 79 -2.11 -8.60 5.42
CA SER A 79 -2.61 -9.58 6.37
C SER A 79 -3.97 -9.12 6.93
N ARG A 80 -5.02 -9.80 6.46
CA ARG A 80 -6.44 -9.69 6.78
C ARG A 80 -7.17 -8.50 6.17
N VAL A 81 -7.60 -8.71 4.93
CA VAL A 81 -8.94 -8.33 4.49
C VAL A 81 -9.94 -8.93 5.50
N THR A 82 -10.45 -8.13 6.44
CA THR A 82 -11.77 -8.40 6.98
C THR A 82 -12.73 -8.14 5.85
N VAL A 83 -13.09 -9.21 5.13
CA VAL A 83 -14.15 -9.18 4.13
C VAL A 83 -15.35 -8.53 4.80
N GLU A 84 -15.84 -7.42 4.26
CA GLU A 84 -17.15 -6.92 4.65
C GLU A 84 -18.16 -8.01 4.30
N PHE A 85 -18.66 -8.72 5.30
CA PHE A 85 -19.81 -9.60 5.13
C PHE A 85 -21.00 -8.70 4.85
N ARG A 86 -21.57 -8.78 3.64
CA ARG A 86 -22.87 -8.17 3.41
C ARG A 86 -23.89 -8.95 4.22
N VAL A 87 -24.90 -8.27 4.75
CA VAL A 87 -25.99 -8.93 5.50
C VAL A 87 -26.65 -10.04 4.66
N SER A 88 -26.71 -9.86 3.35
CA SER A 88 -27.16 -10.88 2.38
C SER A 88 -26.37 -12.19 2.47
N ASP A 89 -25.06 -12.12 2.70
CA ASP A 89 -24.17 -13.29 2.74
C ASP A 89 -24.43 -14.10 4.03
N VAL A 90 -24.83 -13.43 5.11
CA VAL A 90 -25.21 -14.05 6.38
C VAL A 90 -26.54 -14.80 6.25
N GLU A 91 -27.50 -14.22 5.55
CA GLU A 91 -28.82 -14.85 5.30
C GLU A 91 -28.70 -16.07 4.39
N GLU A 92 -27.88 -16.00 3.35
CA GLU A 92 -27.62 -17.11 2.45
C GLU A 92 -26.93 -18.28 3.17
N LEU A 93 -25.94 -17.97 4.02
CA LEU A 93 -25.26 -18.97 4.85
C LEU A 93 -26.22 -19.62 5.88
N ALA A 94 -27.12 -18.84 6.48
CA ALA A 94 -28.13 -19.34 7.40
C ALA A 94 -29.15 -20.25 6.68
N ARG A 95 -29.55 -19.88 5.45
CA ARG A 95 -30.44 -20.69 4.61
C ARG A 95 -29.78 -22.02 4.21
N ALA A 96 -28.52 -21.98 3.78
CA ALA A 96 -27.75 -23.17 3.44
C ALA A 96 -27.60 -24.15 4.62
N ARG A 97 -27.44 -23.64 5.85
CA ARG A 97 -27.40 -24.46 7.06
C ARG A 97 -28.73 -25.13 7.40
N ARG A 98 -29.86 -24.47 7.15
CA ARG A 98 -31.20 -25.04 7.37
C ARG A 98 -31.51 -26.16 6.38
N LEU A 99 -31.08 -26.01 5.13
CA LEU A 99 -31.25 -27.03 4.08
C LEU A 99 -30.33 -28.25 4.24
N ARG A 100 -29.28 -28.14 5.07
CA ARG A 100 -28.33 -29.23 5.37
C ARG A 100 -28.65 -30.00 6.65
N ARG A 101 -29.74 -29.67 7.37
CA ARG A 101 -30.23 -30.52 8.45
C ARG A 101 -31.21 -31.55 7.86
N PRO A 102 -30.95 -32.86 8.00
CA PRO A 102 -31.91 -33.90 7.63
C PRO A 102 -33.15 -33.87 8.52
#